data_AF-A0AAV3QR52-F1
#
_entry.id   AF-A0AAV3QR52-F1
#
_cell.length_a   1.000
_cell.length_b   1.000
_cell.length_c   1.000
_cell.angle_alpha   90.00
_cell.angle_beta   90.00
_cell.angle_gamma   90.00
#
_symmetry.space_group_name_H-M   'P 1'
#
loop_
_entity.id
_entity.type
_entity.pdbx_description
1 polymer ?
#
loop_
_entity_poly.entity_id
_entity_poly.type
_entity_poly.pdbx_seq_one_letter_code
_entity_poly.pdbx_strand_id
1 'polypeptide(L)'
;MGWSRQLVNAKLQTNNTFKCRHGEYECLLNTVEACAIDAWPDVNEHFPFTYCVENFVYQGKYLQWETCFKTLGLDDKPITDCVESEKGLQLDLKYAAETTALQPPHTYVPWVVVDGQPLYEVETLQRTHVQAVQE
;
A
#
# COMPACT_ATOMS: atom_id res chain seq x y z
N MET A 1 -4.81 -5.12 -13.27
CA MET A 1 -3.44 -5.24 -12.74
C MET A 1 -3.34 -4.37 -11.50
N GLY A 2 -3.41 -4.98 -10.31
CA GLY A 2 -3.42 -4.26 -9.04
C GLY A 2 -2.00 -4.13 -8.51
N TRP A 3 -1.34 -3.02 -8.79
CA TRP A 3 -0.08 -2.68 -8.15
C TRP A 3 -0.37 -2.03 -6.78
N SER A 4 0.41 -2.43 -5.78
CA SER A 4 0.51 -1.88 -4.42
C SER A 4 -0.76 -1.91 -3.55
N ARG A 5 -1.19 -3.10 -3.11
CA ARG A 5 -2.08 -3.27 -1.95
C ARG A 5 -1.23 -3.62 -0.73
N GLN A 6 -0.39 -2.69 -0.29
CA GLN A 6 0.54 -2.91 0.82
C GLN A 6 -0.19 -2.73 2.16
N LEU A 7 -0.58 -3.85 2.77
CA LEU A 7 -0.46 -3.94 4.22
C LEU A 7 0.82 -4.67 4.53
N VAL A 8 1.85 -3.90 4.88
CA VAL A 8 3.15 -4.45 5.26
C VAL A 8 3.00 -5.15 6.61
N ASN A 9 2.89 -6.49 6.60
CA ASN A 9 2.85 -7.40 7.77
C ASN A 9 2.12 -6.86 9.03
N ALA A 10 1.02 -6.12 8.83
CA ALA A 10 0.23 -5.56 9.91
C ALA A 10 -0.69 -6.65 10.46
N LYS A 11 -0.64 -6.85 11.78
CA LYS A 11 -1.50 -7.81 12.48
C LYS A 11 -2.66 -7.08 13.13
N LEU A 12 -3.88 -7.44 12.74
CA LEU A 12 -5.10 -6.96 13.40
C LEU A 12 -5.15 -7.51 14.83
N GLN A 13 -5.37 -6.62 15.79
CA GLN A 13 -5.54 -6.92 17.21
C GLN A 13 -7.02 -7.02 17.58
N THR A 14 -7.32 -7.56 18.76
CA THR A 14 -8.70 -7.81 19.22
C THR A 14 -9.53 -6.54 19.44
N ASN A 15 -8.89 -5.38 19.56
CA ASN A 15 -9.49 -4.06 19.73
C ASN A 15 -9.56 -3.26 18.42
N ASN A 16 -9.51 -3.93 17.26
CA ASN A 16 -9.50 -3.31 15.92
C ASN A 16 -8.33 -2.34 15.68
N THR A 17 -7.22 -2.50 16.40
CA THR A 17 -5.97 -1.77 16.11
C THR A 17 -4.99 -2.66 15.36
N PHE A 18 -4.03 -2.03 14.68
CA PHE A 18 -2.98 -2.75 13.96
C PHE A 18 -1.67 -2.73 14.73
N LYS A 19 -1.03 -3.90 14.81
CA LYS A 19 0.37 -4.01 15.24
C LYS A 19 1.22 -4.27 14.00
N CYS A 20 1.98 -3.27 13.58
CA CYS A 20 2.89 -3.37 12.45
C CYS A 20 4.30 -3.78 12.91
N ARG A 21 5.07 -4.42 12.02
CA ARG A 21 6.36 -5.03 12.34
C ARG A 21 7.43 -3.98 12.65
N HIS A 22 7.38 -2.84 11.97
CA HIS A 22 8.31 -1.73 12.05
C HIS A 22 7.78 -0.55 12.89
N GLY A 23 6.75 -0.78 13.70
CA GLY A 23 6.22 0.21 14.66
C GLY A 23 5.06 1.04 14.13
N GLU A 24 4.72 2.09 14.87
CA GLU A 24 3.50 2.89 14.65
C GLU A 24 3.50 3.68 13.33
N TYR A 25 4.68 4.13 12.87
CA TYR A 25 4.79 4.85 11.60
C TYR A 25 4.50 3.96 10.39
N GLU A 26 4.81 2.67 10.44
CA GLU A 26 4.39 1.74 9.38
C GLU A 26 2.87 1.63 9.34
N CYS A 27 2.19 1.56 10.49
CA CYS A 27 0.74 1.54 10.52
C CYS A 27 0.14 2.84 9.98
N LEU A 28 0.67 4.00 10.41
CA LEU A 28 0.24 5.30 9.91
C LEU A 28 0.39 5.40 8.38
N LEU A 29 1.56 5.02 7.86
CA LEU A 29 1.85 5.15 6.43
C LEU A 29 1.05 4.15 5.58
N ASN A 30 0.74 2.95 6.11
CA ASN A 30 -0.23 2.04 5.48
C ASN A 30 -1.61 2.72 5.34
N THR A 31 -2.10 3.39 6.39
CA THR A 31 -3.38 4.12 6.34
C THR A 31 -3.32 5.30 5.36
N VAL A 32 -2.20 6.04 5.32
CA VAL A 32 -1.97 7.14 4.37
C VAL A 32 -2.07 6.63 2.93
N GLU A 33 -1.38 5.54 2.60
CA GLU A 33 -1.38 4.94 1.27
C GLU A 33 -2.76 4.37 0.91
N ALA A 34 -3.45 3.72 1.87
CA ALA A 34 -4.82 3.25 1.70
C ALA A 34 -5.79 4.39 1.38
N CYS A 35 -5.68 5.51 2.11
CA CYS A 35 -6.46 6.71 1.87
C CYS A 35 -6.14 7.36 0.52
N ALA A 36 -4.88 7.35 0.08
CA ALA A 36 -4.48 7.86 -1.23
C ALA A 36 -5.09 7.03 -2.37
N ILE A 37 -5.07 5.69 -2.26
CA ILE A 37 -5.70 4.78 -3.25
C ILE A 37 -7.21 5.01 -3.34
N ASP A 38 -7.86 5.26 -2.20
CA ASP A 38 -9.31 5.52 -2.17
C ASP A 38 -9.67 6.91 -2.72
N ALA A 39 -8.90 7.94 -2.37
CA ALA A 39 -9.12 9.32 -2.83
C ALA A 39 -8.81 9.50 -4.32
N TRP A 40 -7.77 8.82 -4.82
CA TRP A 40 -7.28 8.93 -6.20
C TRP A 40 -7.25 7.54 -6.85
N PRO A 41 -8.40 7.01 -7.30
CA PRO A 41 -8.51 5.63 -7.78
C PRO A 41 -7.76 5.38 -9.11
N ASP A 42 -7.38 6.42 -9.85
CA ASP A 42 -6.46 6.27 -10.99
C ASP A 42 -5.05 5.97 -10.47
N VAL A 43 -4.47 4.86 -10.93
CA VAL A 43 -3.11 4.45 -10.59
C VAL A 43 -2.07 5.50 -10.96
N ASN A 44 -2.31 6.26 -12.04
CA ASN A 44 -1.40 7.31 -12.45
C ASN A 44 -1.42 8.52 -11.51
N GLU A 45 -2.44 8.63 -10.65
CA GLU A 45 -2.57 9.70 -9.66
C GLU A 45 -2.04 9.29 -8.28
N HIS A 46 -2.46 8.15 -7.73
CA HIS A 46 -1.99 7.73 -6.39
C HIS A 46 -0.57 7.16 -6.39
N PHE A 47 -0.15 6.46 -7.45
CA PHE A 47 1.14 5.75 -7.43
C PHE A 47 2.35 6.70 -7.30
N PRO A 48 2.41 7.87 -7.97
CA PRO A 48 3.47 8.86 -7.72
C PRO A 48 3.52 9.32 -6.26
N PHE A 49 2.36 9.47 -5.60
CA PHE A 49 2.30 9.82 -4.19
C PHE A 49 2.84 8.69 -3.30
N THR A 50 2.36 7.45 -3.49
CA THR A 50 2.88 6.27 -2.79
C THR A 50 4.39 6.13 -2.97
N TYR A 51 4.90 6.28 -4.19
CA TYR A 51 6.35 6.22 -4.45
C TYR A 51 7.14 7.29 -3.69
N CYS A 52 6.61 8.51 -3.60
CA CYS A 52 7.22 9.58 -2.83
C CYS A 52 7.26 9.25 -1.33
N VAL A 53 6.17 8.73 -0.77
CA VAL A 53 6.09 8.28 0.64
C VAL A 53 7.09 7.16 0.91
N GLU A 54 7.12 6.13 0.06
CA GLU A 54 8.01 4.97 0.17
C GLU A 54 9.50 5.36 0.08
N ASN A 55 9.84 6.39 -0.70
CA ASN A 55 11.21 6.92 -0.72
C ASN A 55 11.64 7.51 0.63
N PHE A 56 10.72 8.12 1.39
CA PHE A 56 11.00 8.56 2.76
C PHE A 56 11.09 7.39 3.74
N VAL A 57 10.27 6.34 3.56
CA VAL A 57 10.38 5.09 4.33
C VAL A 57 11.77 4.48 4.14
N TYR A 58 12.23 4.36 2.90
CA TYR A 58 13.56 3.84 2.56
C TYR A 58 14.70 4.65 3.22
N GLN A 59 14.53 5.97 3.33
CA GLN A 59 15.50 6.86 3.97
C GLN A 59 15.37 6.92 5.51
N GLY A 60 14.40 6.22 6.11
CA GLY A 60 14.12 6.29 7.55
C GLY A 60 13.56 7.64 8.00
N LYS A 61 12.95 8.42 7.09
CA LYS A 61 12.43 9.77 7.30
C LYS A 61 10.91 9.80 7.34
N TYR A 62 10.31 8.90 8.11
CA TYR A 62 8.86 8.64 8.09
C TYR A 62 8.01 9.90 8.24
N LEU A 63 8.44 10.88 9.06
CA LEU A 63 7.70 12.13 9.32
C LEU A 63 7.66 13.12 8.15
N GLN A 64 8.37 12.87 7.05
CA GLN A 64 8.46 13.79 5.91
C GLN A 64 7.45 13.47 4.80
N TRP A 65 6.63 12.44 4.97
CA TRP A 65 5.68 11.96 3.95
C TRP A 65 4.72 13.05 3.44
N GLU A 66 4.26 13.97 4.31
CA GLU A 66 3.35 15.07 3.93
C GLU A 66 3.95 16.01 2.87
N THR A 67 5.30 16.08 2.78
CA THR A 67 5.96 16.90 1.76
C THR A 67 5.69 16.41 0.34
N CYS A 68 5.20 15.17 0.18
CA CYS A 68 4.79 14.61 -1.11
C CYS A 68 3.60 15.36 -1.72
N PHE A 69 2.66 15.88 -0.92
CA PHE A 69 1.55 16.68 -1.45
C PHE A 69 2.07 17.91 -2.21
N LYS A 70 2.93 18.69 -1.56
CA LYS A 70 3.53 19.88 -2.16
C LYS A 70 4.44 19.54 -3.36
N THR A 71 5.22 18.46 -3.24
CA THR A 71 6.15 18.04 -4.29
C THR A 71 5.41 17.66 -5.59
N LEU A 72 4.23 17.06 -5.46
CA LEU A 72 3.43 16.58 -6.58
C LEU A 72 2.30 17.54 -6.98
N GLY A 73 2.06 18.60 -6.21
CA GLY A 73 0.96 19.55 -6.46
C GLY A 73 -0.42 18.95 -6.18
N LEU A 74 -0.52 18.07 -5.19
CA LEU A 74 -1.75 17.37 -4.79
C LEU A 74 -2.46 18.08 -3.63
N ASP A 75 -3.79 17.97 -3.59
CA ASP A 75 -4.60 18.39 -2.44
C ASP A 75 -4.42 17.41 -1.28
N ASP A 76 -4.03 17.91 -0.12
CA ASP A 76 -3.77 17.10 1.07
C ASP A 76 -5.05 16.67 1.78
N LYS A 77 -6.09 17.51 1.69
CA LYS A 77 -7.33 17.37 2.45
C LYS A 77 -7.99 16.00 2.36
N PRO A 78 -8.14 15.37 1.17
CA PRO A 78 -8.83 14.09 1.09
C PRO A 78 -8.10 12.97 1.83
N ILE A 79 -6.78 13.06 1.97
CA ILE A 79 -5.94 12.06 2.64
C ILE A 79 -5.90 12.34 4.13
N THR A 80 -5.63 13.59 4.54
CA THR A 80 -5.58 13.94 5.97
C THR A 80 -6.93 13.74 6.65
N ASP A 81 -8.03 14.14 6.02
CA ASP A 81 -9.38 13.92 6.55
C ASP A 81 -9.70 12.41 6.63
N CYS A 82 -9.18 11.60 5.69
CA CYS A 82 -9.38 10.15 5.69
C CYS A 82 -8.61 9.46 6.83
N VAL A 83 -7.33 9.79 7.01
CA VAL A 83 -6.44 9.20 8.03
C VAL A 83 -6.98 9.41 9.44
N GLU A 84 -7.59 10.57 9.71
CA GLU A 84 -8.16 10.90 11.02
C GLU A 84 -9.60 10.39 11.24
N SER A 85 -10.19 9.75 10.23
CA SER A 85 -11.60 9.32 10.26
C SER A 85 -11.76 7.81 10.39
N GLU A 86 -13.00 7.38 10.69
CA GLU A 86 -13.38 5.97 10.65
C GLU A 86 -13.13 5.32 9.27
N LYS A 87 -13.11 6.12 8.20
CA LYS A 87 -12.83 5.65 6.84
C LYS A 87 -11.43 5.05 6.72
N GLY A 88 -10.41 5.66 7.34
CA GLY A 88 -9.05 5.11 7.35
C GLY A 88 -9.01 3.72 7.97
N LEU A 89 -9.66 3.54 9.13
CA LEU A 89 -9.77 2.24 9.78
C LEU A 89 -10.54 1.21 8.92
N GLN A 90 -11.62 1.62 8.25
CA GLN A 90 -12.38 0.73 7.36
C GLN A 90 -11.53 0.26 6.16
N LEU A 91 -10.71 1.14 5.60
CA LEU A 91 -9.79 0.80 4.51
C LEU A 91 -8.71 -0.18 4.99
N ASP A 92 -8.12 0.05 6.16
CA ASP A 92 -7.12 -0.88 6.72
C ASP A 92 -7.72 -2.26 6.99
N LEU A 93 -8.94 -2.33 7.56
CA LEU A 93 -9.66 -3.59 7.78
C LEU A 93 -9.97 -4.31 6.46
N LYS A 94 -10.37 -3.57 5.42
CA LYS A 94 -10.60 -4.11 4.09
C LYS A 94 -9.33 -4.72 3.51
N TYR A 95 -8.21 -3.99 3.51
CA TYR A 95 -6.96 -4.52 2.98
C TYR A 95 -6.40 -5.67 3.83
N ALA A 96 -6.71 -5.72 5.13
CA ALA A 96 -6.30 -6.82 6.01
C ALA A 96 -7.06 -8.10 5.67
N ALA A 97 -8.35 -7.98 5.38
CA ALA A 97 -9.17 -9.08 4.90
C ALA A 97 -8.67 -9.59 3.54
N GLU A 98 -8.37 -8.68 2.59
CA GLU A 98 -7.82 -9.05 1.27
C GLU A 98 -6.46 -9.79 1.41
N THR A 99 -5.57 -9.28 2.26
CA THR A 99 -4.24 -9.88 2.49
C THR A 99 -4.34 -11.26 3.15
N THR A 100 -5.25 -11.41 4.12
CA THR A 100 -5.48 -12.69 4.82
C THR A 100 -6.15 -13.73 3.90
N ALA A 101 -6.90 -13.29 2.89
CA ALA A 101 -7.57 -14.14 1.93
C ALA A 101 -6.66 -14.63 0.78
N LEU A 102 -5.39 -14.19 0.73
CA LEU A 102 -4.44 -14.65 -0.29
C LEU A 102 -4.29 -16.18 -0.29
N GLN A 103 -4.28 -16.76 -1.49
CA GLN A 103 -4.07 -18.18 -1.71
C GLN A 103 -2.94 -18.41 -2.73
N PRO A 104 -1.81 -19.03 -2.33
CA PRO A 104 -1.44 -19.38 -0.96
C PRO A 104 -1.22 -18.13 -0.08
N PRO A 105 -1.30 -18.26 1.25
CA PRO A 105 -0.93 -17.19 2.17
C PRO A 105 0.49 -16.69 1.88
N HIS A 106 0.68 -15.37 1.90
CA HIS A 106 2.00 -14.79 1.68
C HIS A 106 2.98 -15.21 2.79
N THR A 107 4.23 -15.49 2.42
CA THR A 107 5.28 -15.92 3.37
C THR A 107 6.34 -14.84 3.61
N TYR A 108 6.34 -13.78 2.80
CA TYR A 108 7.21 -12.61 2.90
C TYR A 108 6.50 -11.40 2.27
N VAL A 109 7.17 -10.24 2.32
CA VAL A 109 6.79 -9.04 1.57
C VAL A 109 8.03 -8.50 0.84
N PRO A 110 7.89 -7.89 -0.36
CA PRO A 110 6.65 -7.75 -1.11
C PRO A 110 6.11 -9.10 -1.62
N TRP A 111 4.78 -9.25 -1.70
CA TRP A 111 4.10 -10.43 -2.24
C TRP A 111 3.35 -10.02 -3.51
N VAL A 112 3.87 -10.44 -4.66
CA VAL A 112 3.32 -10.02 -5.95
C VAL A 112 2.53 -11.16 -6.57
N VAL A 113 1.33 -10.87 -7.03
CA VAL A 113 0.43 -11.84 -7.68
C VAL A 113 0.13 -11.34 -9.09
N VAL A 114 0.39 -12.18 -10.09
CA VAL A 114 0.05 -11.92 -11.50
C VAL A 114 -0.88 -13.04 -11.96
N ASP A 115 -2.07 -12.67 -12.44
CA ASP A 115 -3.13 -13.59 -12.87
C ASP A 115 -3.46 -14.69 -11.85
N GLY A 116 -3.49 -14.30 -10.57
CA GLY A 116 -3.79 -15.19 -9.45
C GLY A 116 -2.62 -16.09 -9.03
N GLN A 117 -1.47 -16.01 -9.70
CA GLN A 117 -0.26 -16.78 -9.36
C GLN A 117 0.77 -15.90 -8.63
N PRO A 118 1.29 -16.33 -7.48
CA PRO A 118 2.39 -15.64 -6.82
C PRO A 118 3.65 -15.67 -7.67
N LEU A 119 4.34 -14.54 -7.75
CA LEU A 119 5.68 -14.45 -8.31
C LEU A 119 6.70 -14.56 -7.19
N TYR A 120 7.52 -15.61 -7.26
CA TYR A 120 8.52 -15.91 -6.25
C TYR A 120 9.86 -15.21 -6.48
N GLU A 121 10.12 -14.78 -7.72
CA GLU A 121 11.36 -14.13 -8.13
C GLU A 121 11.07 -12.83 -8.86
N VAL A 122 11.64 -11.71 -8.40
CA VAL A 122 11.40 -10.37 -8.97
C VAL A 122 11.80 -10.31 -10.45
N GLU A 123 12.84 -11.05 -10.86
CA GLU A 123 13.31 -11.14 -12.25
C GLU A 123 12.24 -11.68 -13.22
N THR A 124 11.27 -12.44 -12.71
CA THR A 124 10.18 -12.97 -13.53
C THR A 124 9.15 -11.92 -13.92
N LEU A 125 9.04 -10.79 -13.20
CA LEU A 125 8.09 -9.72 -13.49
C LEU A 125 8.21 -9.14 -14.90
N GLN A 126 9.45 -8.95 -15.38
CA GLN A 126 9.69 -8.48 -16.74
C GLN A 126 9.28 -9.51 -17.79
N ARG A 127 9.42 -10.81 -17.48
CA ARG A 127 9.08 -11.89 -18.42
C ARG A 127 7.57 -12.11 -18.51
N THR A 128 6.84 -12.08 -17.39
CA THR A 128 5.40 -12.30 -17.35
C THR A 128 4.63 -11.19 -18.08
N HIS A 129 5.07 -9.93 -17.96
CA HIS A 129 4.46 -8.83 -18.74
C HIS A 129 4.66 -8.98 -20.25
N VAL A 130 5.82 -9.48 -20.71
CA VAL A 130 6.06 -9.68 -22.15
C VAL A 130 5.15 -10.78 -22.71
N GLN A 131 4.85 -11.81 -21.93
CA GLN A 131 3.93 -12.87 -22.35
C GLN A 131 2.47 -12.41 -22.37
N ALA A 132 2.03 -11.63 -21.37
CA ALA A 132 0.66 -11.15 -21.27
C ALA A 132 0.26 -10.06 -22.31
N VAL A 133 1.24 -9.41 -22.96
CA VAL A 133 1.00 -8.43 -24.04
C VAL A 133 1.03 -9.09 -25.43
N GLN A 134 1.40 -10.38 -25.51
CA GLN A 134 1.48 -11.14 -26.77
C GLN A 134 0.22 -11.97 -27.06
N GLU A 135 -0.85 -11.83 -26.27
CA GLU A 135 -2.19 -12.38 -26.52
C GLU A 135 -3.23 -11.25 -26.64
#